data_AF-A0A958SG78-F1
#
_entry.id   AF-A0A958SG78-F1
#
_cell.length_a   1.000
_cell.length_b   1.000
_cell.length_c   1.000
_cell.angle_alpha   90.00
_cell.angle_beta   90.00
_cell.angle_gamma   90.00
#
_symmetry.space_group_name_H-M   'P 1'
#
loop_
_entity.id
_entity.type
_entity.pdbx_description
1 polymer ?
#
loop_
_entity_poly.entity_id
_entity_poly.type
_entity_poly.pdbx_seq_one_letter_code
_entity_poly.pdbx_strand_id
1 'polypeptide(L)'
;MQIKTFHKALSEPVDAASLGFFRIAFGAILFIEVCRFFEKGWVKQYFITPQFFFSYPGLEWIRPWPGNGMYWHFAFMGVAALLLMLGIGSRIAAAALCLSFTYMFLIDRTHYLNHFYLICLLAFQFSVVDADRAFAILPQAGPRSCIPRWQLLWPQFQLAVVYFFGGLAKLSPDWLAGEPMRLWLSASALAPGWKTNWLAYTLSYGGLVLDLFAVPLLLWRRSRMPAAALLAGFHLFNAYFFRIGVFPWLML
;
A
#
# COMPACT_ATOMS: atom_id res chain seq x y z
N MET A 1 -5.46 -16.55 33.25
CA MET A 1 -3.98 -16.47 33.18
C MET A 1 -3.48 -16.11 31.78
N GLN A 2 -3.98 -16.76 30.71
CA GLN A 2 -3.53 -16.55 29.32
C GLN A 2 -3.69 -15.12 28.76
N ILE A 3 -4.78 -14.40 29.07
CA ILE A 3 -5.02 -13.02 28.59
C ILE A 3 -3.99 -12.03 29.15
N LYS A 4 -3.61 -12.15 30.44
CA LYS A 4 -2.60 -11.30 31.07
C LYS A 4 -1.22 -11.51 30.42
N THR A 5 -0.92 -12.75 30.01
CA THR A 5 0.31 -13.10 29.28
C THR A 5 0.33 -12.49 27.87
N PHE A 6 -0.80 -12.52 27.16
CA PHE A 6 -0.91 -11.93 25.82
C PHE A 6 -0.79 -10.41 25.85
N HIS A 7 -1.49 -9.73 26.77
CA HIS A 7 -1.38 -8.28 26.94
C HIS A 7 0.06 -7.86 27.26
N LYS A 8 0.73 -8.61 28.15
CA LYS A 8 2.14 -8.38 28.47
C LYS A 8 3.05 -8.55 27.25
N ALA A 9 2.84 -9.57 26.43
CA ALA A 9 3.62 -9.80 25.21
C ALA A 9 3.43 -8.70 24.16
N LEU A 10 2.21 -8.16 24.02
CA LEU A 10 1.90 -7.06 23.10
C LEU A 10 2.44 -5.70 23.56
N SER A 11 2.57 -5.51 24.87
CA SER A 11 3.04 -4.25 25.47
C SER A 11 4.55 -4.19 25.66
N GLU A 12 5.27 -5.28 25.36
CA GLU A 12 6.72 -5.34 25.50
C GLU A 12 7.39 -4.32 24.57
N PRO A 13 8.34 -3.51 25.07
CA PRO A 13 9.07 -2.56 24.23
C PRO A 13 9.97 -3.30 23.24
N VAL A 14 9.86 -2.95 21.97
CA VAL A 14 10.70 -3.45 20.87
C VAL A 14 11.28 -2.27 20.10
N ASP A 15 12.34 -2.54 19.34
CA ASP A 15 13.00 -1.55 18.49
C ASP A 15 12.03 -0.93 17.48
N ALA A 16 12.04 0.40 17.39
CA ALA A 16 11.15 1.18 16.54
C ALA A 16 11.69 1.38 15.12
N ALA A 17 12.93 0.98 14.82
CA ALA A 17 13.59 1.32 13.56
C ALA A 17 12.81 0.83 12.33
N SER A 18 12.30 -0.40 12.35
CA SER A 18 11.52 -0.96 11.23
C SER A 18 10.22 -0.17 10.97
N LEU A 19 9.50 0.24 12.02
CA LEU A 19 8.30 1.07 11.87
C LEU A 19 8.64 2.49 11.39
N GLY A 20 9.74 3.06 11.89
CA GLY A 20 10.25 4.37 11.45
C GLY A 20 10.68 4.37 9.98
N PHE A 21 11.34 3.31 9.53
CA PHE A 21 11.67 3.13 8.11
C PHE A 21 10.40 2.99 7.26
N PHE A 22 9.44 2.19 7.71
CA PHE A 22 8.17 2.01 7.00
C PHE A 22 7.39 3.33 6.87
N ARG A 23 7.40 4.18 7.91
CA ARG A 23 6.85 5.55 7.85
C ARG A 23 7.52 6.39 6.77
N ILE A 24 8.85 6.39 6.70
CA ILE A 24 9.60 7.14 5.69
C ILE A 24 9.23 6.67 4.28
N ALA A 25 9.30 5.35 4.05
CA ALA A 25 8.96 4.77 2.75
C ALA A 25 7.52 5.08 2.34
N PHE A 26 6.56 4.90 3.24
CA PHE A 26 5.15 5.18 2.99
C PHE A 26 4.92 6.67 2.66
N GLY A 27 5.47 7.60 3.45
CA GLY A 27 5.37 9.03 3.18
C GLY A 27 6.01 9.43 1.84
N ALA A 28 7.18 8.88 1.51
CA ALA A 28 7.85 9.11 0.24
C ALA A 28 7.03 8.61 -0.95
N ILE A 29 6.49 7.40 -0.87
CA ILE A 29 5.64 6.80 -1.90
C ILE A 29 4.40 7.67 -2.15
N LEU A 30 3.72 8.12 -1.10
CA LEU A 30 2.55 8.99 -1.25
C LEU A 30 2.89 10.35 -1.84
N PHE A 31 4.02 10.94 -1.44
CA PHE A 31 4.48 12.20 -2.02
C PHE A 31 4.77 12.05 -3.51
N ILE A 32 5.48 11.00 -3.92
CA ILE A 32 5.76 10.69 -5.33
C ILE A 32 4.45 10.47 -6.08
N GLU A 33 3.48 9.76 -5.51
CA GLU A 33 2.19 9.55 -6.16
C GLU A 33 1.44 10.87 -6.36
N VAL A 34 1.42 11.76 -5.38
CA VAL A 34 0.85 13.11 -5.53
C VAL A 34 1.56 13.88 -6.65
N CYS A 35 2.88 13.89 -6.71
CA CYS A 35 3.64 14.51 -7.80
C CYS A 35 3.24 13.94 -9.16
N ARG A 36 3.10 12.60 -9.28
CA ARG A 36 2.65 11.94 -10.50
C ARG A 36 1.24 12.38 -10.91
N PHE A 37 0.33 12.57 -9.96
CA PHE A 37 -1.02 13.09 -10.24
C PHE A 37 -0.99 14.50 -10.85
N PHE A 38 -0.08 15.37 -10.40
CA PHE A 38 0.14 16.67 -11.01
C PHE A 38 0.80 16.57 -12.39
N GLU A 39 1.92 15.85 -12.52
CA GLU A 39 2.68 15.70 -13.76
C GLU A 39 1.86 15.09 -14.90
N LYS A 40 1.01 14.11 -14.59
CA LYS A 40 0.13 13.45 -15.58
C LYS A 40 -1.17 14.22 -15.83
N GLY A 41 -1.42 15.32 -15.12
CA GLY A 41 -2.67 16.07 -15.23
C GLY A 41 -3.90 15.31 -14.71
N TRP A 42 -3.69 14.25 -13.94
CA TRP A 42 -4.74 13.36 -13.44
C TRP A 42 -5.71 14.06 -12.49
N VAL A 43 -5.25 15.06 -11.73
CA VAL A 43 -6.14 15.87 -10.89
C VAL A 43 -7.28 16.48 -11.72
N LYS A 44 -6.94 17.09 -12.86
CA LYS A 44 -7.94 17.67 -13.77
C LYS A 44 -8.76 16.58 -14.45
N GLN A 45 -8.08 15.58 -15.00
CA GLN A 45 -8.71 14.53 -15.80
C GLN A 45 -9.75 13.74 -14.99
N TYR A 46 -9.48 13.44 -13.72
CA TYR A 46 -10.32 12.57 -12.90
C TYR A 46 -11.27 13.31 -11.97
N PHE A 47 -11.00 14.57 -11.60
CA PHE A 47 -11.81 15.25 -10.57
C PHE A 47 -12.38 16.61 -10.98
N ILE A 48 -11.96 17.19 -12.12
CA ILE A 48 -12.43 18.53 -12.55
C ILE A 48 -13.21 18.44 -13.85
N THR A 49 -12.67 17.76 -14.87
CA THR A 49 -13.30 17.62 -16.19
C THR A 49 -14.57 16.74 -16.18
N PRO A 50 -14.65 15.62 -15.42
CA PRO A 50 -15.81 14.75 -15.47
C PRO A 50 -17.11 15.45 -15.04
N GLN A 51 -18.18 15.23 -15.80
CA GLN A 51 -19.51 15.80 -15.52
C GLN A 51 -20.38 14.88 -14.64
N PHE A 52 -20.01 13.60 -14.55
CA PHE A 52 -20.70 12.61 -13.77
C PHE A 52 -19.68 11.76 -13.01
N PHE A 53 -20.01 11.44 -11.76
CA PHE A 53 -19.19 10.58 -10.91
C PHE A 53 -20.00 9.37 -10.46
N PHE A 54 -19.40 8.19 -10.56
CA PHE A 54 -20.00 6.95 -10.07
C PHE A 54 -19.74 6.80 -8.57
N SER A 55 -20.53 7.52 -7.78
CA SER A 55 -20.42 7.49 -6.33
C SER A 55 -20.77 6.11 -5.73
N TYR A 56 -20.25 5.84 -4.53
CA TYR A 56 -20.66 4.70 -3.74
C TYR A 56 -22.10 4.90 -3.22
N PRO A 57 -22.94 3.84 -3.18
CA PRO A 57 -24.30 3.95 -2.65
C PRO A 57 -24.33 4.51 -1.22
N GLY A 58 -25.14 5.55 -0.99
CA GLY A 58 -25.25 6.27 0.30
C GLY A 58 -24.18 7.34 0.54
N LEU A 59 -23.23 7.52 -0.39
CA LEU A 59 -22.16 8.51 -0.33
C LEU A 59 -22.19 9.45 -1.54
N GLU A 60 -23.33 9.61 -2.20
CA GLU A 60 -23.52 10.44 -3.40
C GLU A 60 -23.29 11.95 -3.15
N TRP A 61 -23.26 12.34 -1.88
CA TRP A 61 -22.96 13.69 -1.41
C TRP A 61 -21.45 14.00 -1.41
N ILE A 62 -20.58 12.99 -1.48
CA ILE A 62 -19.14 13.18 -1.62
C ILE A 62 -18.85 13.55 -3.07
N ARG A 63 -18.56 14.83 -3.30
CA ARG A 63 -18.23 15.39 -4.62
C ARG A 63 -16.88 16.10 -4.58
N PRO A 64 -16.13 16.16 -5.70
CA PRO A 64 -14.90 16.90 -5.76
C PRO A 64 -15.12 18.37 -5.41
N TRP A 65 -14.10 19.00 -4.83
CA TRP A 65 -14.14 20.43 -4.56
C TRP A 65 -14.28 21.23 -5.87
N PRO A 66 -15.06 22.32 -5.88
CA PRO A 66 -15.32 23.09 -7.09
C PRO A 66 -14.06 23.83 -7.58
N GLY A 67 -14.03 24.12 -8.89
CA GLY A 67 -12.96 24.89 -9.52
C GLY A 67 -11.58 24.26 -9.30
N ASN A 68 -10.65 25.03 -8.73
CA ASN A 68 -9.29 24.59 -8.44
C ASN A 68 -9.17 23.85 -7.08
N GLY A 69 -10.27 23.61 -6.37
CA GLY A 69 -10.24 23.01 -5.03
C GLY A 69 -9.52 21.67 -4.96
N MET A 70 -9.66 20.83 -5.99
CA MET A 70 -8.95 19.54 -6.06
C MET A 70 -7.44 19.69 -6.20
N TYR A 71 -6.94 20.74 -6.84
CA TYR A 71 -5.49 21.00 -6.85
C TYR A 71 -4.96 21.33 -5.46
N TRP A 72 -5.69 22.17 -4.70
CA TRP A 72 -5.33 22.48 -3.32
C TRP A 72 -5.39 21.25 -2.41
N HIS A 73 -6.38 20.38 -2.62
CA HIS A 73 -6.51 19.11 -1.90
C HIS A 73 -5.30 18.21 -2.13
N PHE A 74 -4.87 18.02 -3.38
CA PHE A 74 -3.68 17.23 -3.69
C PHE A 74 -2.39 17.89 -3.18
N ALA A 75 -2.27 19.21 -3.24
CA ALA A 75 -1.13 19.93 -2.66
C ALA A 75 -1.05 19.70 -1.13
N PHE A 76 -2.19 19.78 -0.44
CA PHE A 76 -2.29 19.46 0.98
C PHE A 76 -1.87 18.02 1.29
N MET A 77 -2.33 17.04 0.49
CA MET A 77 -1.89 15.65 0.60
C MET A 77 -0.38 15.52 0.43
N GLY A 78 0.23 16.23 -0.54
CA GLY A 78 1.68 16.23 -0.74
C GLY A 78 2.45 16.77 0.47
N VAL A 79 2.00 17.88 1.06
CA VAL A 79 2.61 18.44 2.27
C VAL A 79 2.45 17.47 3.45
N ALA A 80 1.27 16.89 3.65
CA ALA A 80 1.05 15.91 4.71
C ALA A 80 1.92 14.66 4.53
N ALA A 81 2.12 14.20 3.29
CA ALA A 81 3.04 13.10 2.97
C ALA A 81 4.49 13.41 3.32
N LEU A 82 4.97 14.63 3.02
CA LEU A 82 6.30 15.09 3.42
C LEU A 82 6.45 15.18 4.94
N LEU A 83 5.47 15.75 5.64
CA LEU A 83 5.49 15.83 7.10
C LEU A 83 5.53 14.43 7.73
N LEU A 84 4.73 13.50 7.21
CA LEU A 84 4.76 12.10 7.64
C LEU A 84 6.12 11.47 7.35
N MET A 85 6.70 11.67 6.17
CA MET A 85 8.02 11.15 5.76
C MET A 85 9.16 11.71 6.62
N LEU A 86 9.11 12.97 7.01
CA LEU A 86 10.12 13.62 7.85
C LEU A 86 9.92 13.35 9.34
N GLY A 87 8.75 12.83 9.72
CA GLY A 87 8.43 12.52 11.10
C GLY A 87 8.10 13.78 11.89
N ILE A 88 7.47 14.77 11.25
CA ILE A 88 7.04 16.03 11.86
C ILE A 88 5.54 15.93 12.10
N GLY A 89 5.14 15.76 13.36
CA GLY A 89 3.72 15.61 13.71
C GLY A 89 3.08 14.37 13.07
N SER A 90 3.80 13.25 13.02
CA SER A 90 3.45 12.05 12.22
C SER A 90 2.00 11.59 12.36
N ARG A 91 1.46 11.55 13.59
CA ARG A 91 0.06 11.13 13.80
C ARG A 91 -0.94 12.07 13.14
N ILE A 92 -0.72 13.37 13.26
CA ILE A 92 -1.56 14.41 12.66
C ILE A 92 -1.43 14.38 11.13
N ALA A 93 -0.19 14.28 10.63
CA ALA A 93 0.08 14.16 9.20
C ALA A 93 -0.58 12.90 8.59
N ALA A 94 -0.49 11.77 9.28
CA ALA A 94 -1.14 10.52 8.87
C ALA A 94 -2.67 10.59 8.96
N ALA A 95 -3.24 11.25 9.97
CA ALA A 95 -4.68 11.50 10.05
C ALA A 95 -5.16 12.37 8.88
N ALA A 96 -4.43 13.44 8.58
CA ALA A 96 -4.70 14.32 7.45
C ALA A 96 -4.65 13.55 6.11
N LEU A 97 -3.64 12.69 5.92
CA LEU A 97 -3.55 11.80 4.76
C LEU A 97 -4.70 10.80 4.71
N CYS A 98 -5.04 10.16 5.83
CA CYS A 98 -6.13 9.20 5.91
C CYS A 98 -7.45 9.84 5.44
N LEU A 99 -7.80 11.00 6.00
CA LEU A 99 -9.02 11.71 5.66
C LEU A 99 -9.01 12.19 4.20
N SER A 100 -7.90 12.79 3.76
CA SER A 100 -7.79 13.37 2.41
C SER A 100 -7.78 12.30 1.31
N PHE A 101 -7.07 11.20 1.53
CA PHE A 101 -6.99 10.08 0.60
C PHE A 101 -8.29 9.28 0.60
N THR A 102 -8.93 9.08 1.76
CA THR A 102 -10.24 8.42 1.84
C THR A 102 -11.32 9.25 1.15
N TYR A 103 -11.33 10.57 1.35
CA TYR A 103 -12.21 11.46 0.60
C TYR A 103 -12.00 11.30 -0.91
N MET A 104 -10.76 11.41 -1.39
CA MET A 104 -10.43 11.22 -2.81
C MET A 104 -10.91 9.86 -3.34
N PHE A 105 -10.68 8.78 -2.59
CA PHE A 105 -11.08 7.42 -2.93
C PHE A 105 -12.59 7.24 -3.02
N LEU A 106 -13.38 7.95 -2.21
CA LEU A 106 -14.84 7.81 -2.17
C LEU A 106 -15.58 8.65 -3.24
N ILE A 107 -14.90 9.56 -3.92
CA ILE A 107 -15.52 10.42 -4.95
C ILE A 107 -16.07 9.59 -6.12
N ASP A 108 -15.27 8.66 -6.65
CA ASP A 108 -15.63 7.88 -7.83
C ASP A 108 -15.10 6.44 -7.78
N ARG A 109 -16.03 5.48 -7.80
CA ARG A 109 -15.72 4.05 -7.75
C ARG A 109 -15.03 3.52 -9.01
N THR A 110 -15.09 4.23 -10.14
CA THR A 110 -14.41 3.83 -11.39
C THR A 110 -12.89 3.91 -11.27
N HIS A 111 -12.39 4.71 -10.34
CA HIS A 111 -10.98 4.80 -9.99
C HIS A 111 -10.58 3.88 -8.83
N TYR A 112 -11.47 2.95 -8.43
CA TYR A 112 -11.18 2.01 -7.37
C TYR A 112 -9.94 1.16 -7.68
N LEU A 113 -9.00 1.18 -6.75
CA LEU A 113 -7.85 0.30 -6.71
C LEU A 113 -7.70 -0.25 -5.30
N ASN A 114 -7.50 -1.56 -5.18
CA ASN A 114 -7.33 -2.23 -3.89
C ASN A 114 -6.18 -1.65 -3.05
N HIS A 115 -5.12 -1.17 -3.70
CA HIS A 115 -3.97 -0.57 -3.02
C HIS A 115 -4.22 0.88 -2.59
N PHE A 116 -5.16 1.59 -3.21
CA PHE A 116 -5.64 2.87 -2.68
C PHE A 116 -6.43 2.66 -1.39
N TYR A 117 -7.22 1.59 -1.33
CA TYR A 117 -7.86 1.18 -0.08
C TYR A 117 -6.82 0.80 1.00
N LEU A 118 -5.76 0.07 0.64
CA LEU A 118 -4.65 -0.23 1.55
C LEU A 118 -3.98 1.05 2.08
N ILE A 119 -3.77 2.06 1.23
CA ILE A 119 -3.22 3.36 1.63
C ILE A 119 -4.11 4.02 2.69
N CYS A 120 -5.45 4.02 2.52
CA CYS A 120 -6.37 4.54 3.53
C CYS A 120 -6.20 3.82 4.88
N LEU A 121 -6.12 2.48 4.86
CA LEU A 121 -5.95 1.67 6.08
C LEU A 121 -4.59 1.91 6.76
N LEU A 122 -3.50 2.01 5.99
CA LEU A 122 -2.17 2.27 6.53
C LEU A 122 -2.05 3.69 7.07
N ALA A 123 -2.61 4.69 6.38
CA ALA A 123 -2.65 6.07 6.87
C ALA A 123 -3.44 6.17 8.19
N PHE A 124 -4.56 5.44 8.30
CA PHE A 124 -5.28 5.31 9.57
C PHE A 124 -4.40 4.70 10.66
N GLN A 125 -3.70 3.59 10.39
CA GLN A 125 -2.81 2.97 11.37
C GLN A 125 -1.68 3.91 11.82
N PHE A 126 -1.04 4.61 10.88
CA PHE A 126 -0.01 5.61 11.17
C PHE A 126 -0.54 6.83 11.96
N SER A 127 -1.84 7.12 11.90
CA SER A 127 -2.46 8.14 12.76
C SER A 127 -2.50 7.74 14.23
N VAL A 128 -2.37 6.45 14.52
CA VAL A 128 -2.47 5.88 15.88
C VAL A 128 -1.10 5.45 16.41
N VAL A 129 -0.25 4.81 15.60
CA VAL A 129 1.05 4.31 16.07
C VAL A 129 2.08 5.44 16.26
N ASP A 130 3.04 5.23 17.16
CA ASP A 130 4.17 6.10 17.45
C ASP A 130 5.33 5.84 16.45
N ALA A 131 5.08 6.00 15.15
CA ALA A 131 6.07 5.74 14.10
C ALA A 131 7.19 6.79 14.01
N ASP A 132 7.15 7.83 14.84
CA ASP A 132 8.15 8.88 14.97
C ASP A 132 9.21 8.58 16.05
N ARG A 133 9.13 7.44 16.74
CA ARG A 133 10.14 7.04 17.74
C ARG A 133 11.51 6.70 17.14
N ALA A 134 11.58 6.54 15.82
CA ALA A 134 12.80 6.32 15.05
C ALA A 134 12.84 7.23 13.79
N PHE A 135 14.03 7.76 13.50
CA PHE A 135 14.35 8.54 12.29
C PHE A 135 13.48 9.78 12.03
N ALA A 136 12.77 10.29 13.04
CA ALA A 136 11.97 11.51 12.92
C ALA A 136 12.81 12.75 13.21
N ILE A 137 12.57 13.84 12.47
CA ILE A 137 13.18 15.15 12.74
C ILE A 137 12.64 15.73 14.05
N LEU A 138 11.32 15.65 14.26
CA LEU A 138 10.64 16.17 15.45
C LEU A 138 9.78 15.07 16.11
N PRO A 139 10.41 14.13 16.85
CA PRO A 139 9.70 13.03 17.47
C PRO A 139 8.81 13.49 18.63
N GLN A 140 7.67 12.80 18.83
CA GLN A 140 6.84 12.95 20.04
C GLN A 140 7.61 12.65 21.33
N ALA A 141 7.17 13.28 22.43
CA ALA A 141 7.75 13.11 23.77
C ALA A 141 7.66 11.66 24.27
N GLY A 142 8.71 11.17 24.94
CA GLY A 142 8.81 9.80 25.51
C GLY A 142 10.08 9.05 25.09
N PRO A 143 10.24 7.77 25.47
CA PRO A 143 11.45 7.00 25.21
C PRO A 143 11.70 6.87 23.70
N ARG A 144 12.90 7.27 23.26
CA ARG A 144 13.33 7.14 21.86
C ARG A 144 13.66 5.68 21.54
N SER A 145 13.52 5.31 20.28
CA SER A 145 13.91 4.01 19.71
C SER A 145 13.11 2.78 20.15
N CYS A 146 12.12 2.93 21.05
CA CYS A 146 11.27 1.82 21.47
C CYS A 146 9.78 2.12 21.26
N ILE A 147 9.02 1.10 20.86
CA ILE A 147 7.55 1.11 20.76
C ILE A 147 6.98 -0.17 21.39
N PRO A 148 5.73 -0.15 21.89
CA PRO A 148 5.04 -1.39 22.26
C PRO A 148 4.93 -2.32 21.04
N ARG A 149 5.20 -3.62 21.22
CA ARG A 149 5.22 -4.62 20.16
C ARG A 149 3.95 -4.62 19.28
N TRP A 150 2.77 -4.35 19.82
CA TRP A 150 1.53 -4.30 19.04
C TRP A 150 1.56 -3.26 17.91
N GLN A 151 2.27 -2.13 18.09
CA GLN A 151 2.38 -1.08 17.07
C GLN A 151 3.20 -1.53 15.86
N LEU A 152 4.14 -2.45 16.08
CA LEU A 152 4.88 -3.09 15.00
C LEU A 152 4.05 -4.20 14.33
N LEU A 153 3.37 -5.02 15.14
CA LEU A 153 2.59 -6.16 14.64
C LEU A 153 1.36 -5.73 13.84
N TRP A 154 0.76 -4.57 14.12
CA TRP A 154 -0.49 -4.17 13.46
C TRP A 154 -0.30 -3.86 11.96
N PRO A 155 0.69 -3.04 11.54
CA PRO A 155 0.98 -2.88 10.11
C PRO A 155 1.48 -4.16 9.44
N GLN A 156 2.25 -5.00 10.16
CA GLN A 156 2.66 -6.31 9.65
C GLN A 156 1.47 -7.21 9.36
N PHE A 157 0.50 -7.25 10.28
CA PHE A 157 -0.75 -7.98 10.09
C PHE A 157 -1.53 -7.44 8.89
N GLN A 158 -1.62 -6.12 8.73
CA GLN A 158 -2.27 -5.50 7.58
C GLN A 158 -1.66 -5.96 6.25
N LEU A 159 -0.33 -5.99 6.13
CA LEU A 159 0.35 -6.50 4.94
C LEU A 159 0.17 -8.01 4.76
N ALA A 160 0.15 -8.78 5.86
CA ALA A 160 -0.12 -10.22 5.82
C ALA A 160 -1.53 -10.53 5.28
N VAL A 161 -2.53 -9.74 5.65
CA VAL A 161 -3.90 -9.83 5.12
C VAL A 161 -3.89 -9.62 3.59
N VAL A 162 -3.14 -8.64 3.09
CA VAL A 162 -3.06 -8.36 1.64
C VAL A 162 -2.47 -9.55 0.88
N TYR A 163 -1.36 -10.14 1.36
CA TYR A 163 -0.79 -11.33 0.74
C TYR A 163 -1.74 -12.53 0.79
N PHE A 164 -2.34 -12.80 1.95
CA PHE A 164 -3.24 -13.93 2.12
C PHE A 164 -4.45 -13.87 1.19
N PHE A 165 -5.17 -12.74 1.16
CA PHE A 165 -6.31 -12.57 0.27
C PHE A 165 -5.89 -12.41 -1.20
N GLY A 166 -4.70 -11.86 -1.47
CA GLY A 166 -4.09 -11.82 -2.79
C GLY A 166 -3.86 -13.22 -3.37
N GLY A 167 -3.42 -14.17 -2.55
CA GLY A 167 -3.30 -15.59 -2.92
C GLY A 167 -4.65 -16.28 -3.03
N LEU A 168 -5.59 -16.03 -2.11
CA LEU A 168 -6.93 -16.61 -2.15
C LEU A 168 -7.69 -16.24 -3.43
N ALA A 169 -7.60 -14.98 -3.87
CA ALA A 169 -8.20 -14.52 -5.11
C ALA A 169 -7.65 -15.26 -6.36
N LYS A 170 -6.41 -15.75 -6.28
CA LYS A 170 -5.73 -16.51 -7.34
C LYS A 170 -6.08 -18.00 -7.38
N LEU A 171 -6.92 -18.47 -6.44
CA LEU A 171 -7.51 -19.81 -6.50
C LEU A 171 -8.77 -19.86 -7.38
N SER A 172 -9.13 -18.75 -8.02
CA SER A 172 -10.24 -18.71 -8.97
C SER A 172 -9.95 -19.57 -10.23
N PRO A 173 -10.99 -20.17 -10.85
CA PRO A 173 -10.81 -21.00 -12.05
C PRO A 173 -10.05 -20.28 -13.18
N ASP A 174 -10.34 -19.02 -13.43
CA ASP A 174 -9.70 -18.23 -14.50
C ASP A 174 -8.21 -18.01 -14.24
N TRP A 175 -7.83 -17.77 -12.98
CA TRP A 175 -6.43 -17.63 -12.61
C TRP A 175 -5.69 -18.95 -12.79
N LEU A 176 -6.26 -20.06 -12.30
CA LEU A 176 -5.68 -21.39 -12.45
C LEU A 176 -5.58 -21.83 -13.92
N ALA A 177 -6.50 -21.38 -14.78
CA ALA A 177 -6.42 -21.57 -16.23
C ALA A 177 -5.34 -20.70 -16.91
N GLY A 178 -4.77 -19.73 -16.19
CA GLY A 178 -3.73 -18.82 -16.65
C GLY A 178 -4.25 -17.63 -17.47
N GLU A 179 -5.56 -17.40 -17.48
CA GLU A 179 -6.22 -16.42 -18.36
C GLU A 179 -5.70 -14.99 -18.18
N PRO A 180 -5.56 -14.46 -16.94
CA PRO A 180 -5.01 -13.11 -16.76
C PRO A 180 -3.59 -12.97 -17.35
N MET A 181 -2.75 -14.00 -17.18
CA MET A 181 -1.38 -13.98 -17.70
C MET A 181 -1.35 -14.06 -19.23
N ARG A 182 -2.21 -14.88 -19.85
CA ARG A 182 -2.32 -14.94 -21.31
C ARG A 182 -2.71 -13.58 -21.89
N LEU A 183 -3.70 -12.93 -21.28
CA LEU A 183 -4.16 -11.60 -21.69
C LEU A 183 -3.05 -10.54 -21.55
N TRP A 184 -2.33 -10.54 -20.43
CA TRP A 184 -1.24 -9.58 -20.23
C TRP A 184 -0.04 -9.85 -21.13
N LEU A 185 0.33 -11.13 -21.33
CA LEU A 185 1.40 -11.51 -22.25
C LEU A 185 1.04 -11.15 -23.70
N SER A 186 -0.21 -11.34 -24.13
CA SER A 186 -0.65 -11.00 -25.48
C SER A 186 -0.54 -9.48 -25.73
N ALA A 187 -0.92 -8.66 -24.75
CA ALA A 187 -0.81 -7.20 -24.79
C ALA A 187 0.62 -6.66 -24.56
N SER A 188 1.54 -7.49 -24.05
CA SER A 188 2.91 -7.06 -23.75
C SER A 188 3.78 -6.83 -25.00
N ALA A 189 4.84 -6.05 -24.83
CA ALA A 189 5.86 -5.80 -25.87
C ALA A 189 6.85 -6.97 -26.09
N LEU A 190 6.64 -8.12 -25.44
CA LEU A 190 7.50 -9.29 -25.64
C LEU A 190 7.43 -9.80 -27.08
N ALA A 191 8.54 -10.34 -27.59
CA ALA A 191 8.55 -10.99 -28.89
C ALA A 191 7.60 -12.21 -28.89
N PRO A 192 6.93 -12.54 -30.02
CA PRO A 192 5.92 -13.60 -30.07
C PRO A 192 6.39 -14.96 -29.52
N GLY A 193 7.66 -15.31 -29.69
CA GLY A 193 8.24 -16.57 -29.17
C GLY A 193 8.24 -16.69 -27.64
N TRP A 194 8.11 -15.58 -26.91
CA TRP A 194 8.00 -15.59 -25.44
C TRP A 194 6.55 -15.67 -24.95
N LYS A 195 5.56 -15.41 -25.80
CA LYS A 195 4.12 -15.39 -25.44
C LYS A 195 3.54 -16.81 -25.43
N THR A 196 4.11 -17.68 -24.62
CA THR A 196 3.76 -19.12 -24.58
C THR A 196 2.80 -19.45 -23.44
N ASN A 197 2.04 -20.54 -23.61
CA ASN A 197 1.18 -21.09 -22.57
C ASN A 197 1.98 -21.51 -21.33
N TRP A 198 3.21 -22.01 -21.54
CA TRP A 198 4.13 -22.34 -20.46
C TRP A 198 4.45 -21.11 -19.60
N LEU A 199 4.86 -20.00 -20.22
CA LEU A 199 5.13 -18.76 -19.48
C LEU A 199 3.89 -18.25 -18.75
N ALA A 200 2.72 -18.31 -19.38
CA ALA A 200 1.46 -17.90 -18.75
C ALA A 200 1.16 -18.70 -17.47
N TYR A 201 1.29 -20.02 -17.52
CA TYR A 201 1.10 -20.87 -16.34
C TYR A 201 2.19 -20.65 -15.28
N THR A 202 3.46 -20.50 -15.68
CA THR A 202 4.55 -20.22 -14.73
C THR A 202 4.31 -18.93 -13.96
N LEU A 203 3.91 -17.85 -14.64
CA LEU A 203 3.60 -16.58 -13.98
C LEU A 203 2.34 -16.67 -13.11
N SER A 204 1.32 -17.39 -13.57
CA SER A 204 0.06 -17.56 -12.84
C SER A 204 0.26 -18.34 -11.54
N TYR A 205 0.78 -19.57 -11.63
CA TYR A 205 1.02 -20.42 -10.47
C TYR A 205 2.16 -19.89 -9.60
N GLY A 206 3.18 -19.27 -10.19
CA GLY A 206 4.25 -18.60 -9.46
C GLY A 206 3.71 -17.48 -8.57
N GLY A 207 2.88 -16.59 -9.11
CA GLY A 207 2.23 -15.52 -8.34
C GLY A 207 1.28 -16.07 -7.26
N LEU A 208 0.54 -17.14 -7.55
CA LEU A 208 -0.33 -17.81 -6.56
C LEU A 208 0.47 -18.37 -5.37
N VAL A 209 1.50 -19.16 -5.64
CA VAL A 209 2.33 -19.78 -4.60
C VAL A 209 3.05 -18.70 -3.80
N LEU A 210 3.62 -17.71 -4.47
CA LEU A 210 4.33 -16.63 -3.82
C LEU A 210 3.40 -15.87 -2.85
N ASP A 211 2.19 -15.50 -3.25
CA ASP A 211 1.27 -14.77 -2.38
C ASP A 211 0.76 -15.62 -1.19
N LEU A 212 0.40 -16.88 -1.43
CA LEU A 212 -0.07 -17.78 -0.36
C LEU A 212 1.02 -18.06 0.69
N PHE A 213 2.27 -18.17 0.25
CA PHE A 213 3.39 -18.54 1.12
C PHE A 213 4.26 -17.36 1.57
N ALA A 214 4.01 -16.13 1.09
CA ALA A 214 4.77 -14.94 1.47
C ALA A 214 4.89 -14.78 2.99
N VAL A 215 3.75 -14.81 3.69
CA VAL A 215 3.67 -14.61 5.14
C VAL A 215 4.40 -15.72 5.92
N PRO A 216 4.08 -17.03 5.75
CA PRO A 216 4.77 -18.07 6.50
C PRO A 216 6.29 -18.10 6.21
N LEU A 217 6.70 -17.83 4.97
CA LEU A 217 8.13 -17.79 4.60
C LEU A 217 8.87 -16.61 5.23
N LEU A 218 8.24 -15.43 5.36
CA LEU A 218 8.81 -14.28 6.05
C LEU A 218 8.87 -14.46 7.57
N LEU A 219 7.87 -15.12 8.15
CA LEU A 219 7.82 -15.39 9.58
C LEU A 219 8.88 -16.42 9.99
N TRP A 220 9.12 -17.44 9.16
CA TRP A 220 10.13 -18.46 9.45
C TRP A 220 11.56 -17.93 9.26
N ARG A 221 12.32 -17.87 10.37
CA ARG A 221 13.64 -17.23 10.43
C ARG A 221 14.63 -17.72 9.38
N ARG A 222 14.59 -19.01 8.99
CA ARG A 222 15.51 -19.61 8.01
C ARG A 222 15.20 -19.22 6.57
N SER A 223 13.92 -19.03 6.22
CA SER A 223 13.48 -18.65 4.87
C SER A 223 13.34 -17.14 4.68
N ARG A 224 13.35 -16.34 5.75
CA ARG A 224 13.05 -14.90 5.70
C ARG A 224 13.83 -14.12 4.65
N MET A 225 15.15 -14.22 4.64
CA MET A 225 15.97 -13.45 3.68
C MET A 225 15.80 -13.93 2.23
N PRO A 226 15.83 -15.26 1.94
CA PRO A 226 15.44 -15.77 0.62
C PRO A 226 14.04 -15.32 0.18
N ALA A 227 13.06 -15.36 1.08
CA ALA A 227 11.69 -14.94 0.81
C ALA A 227 11.59 -13.44 0.52
N ALA A 228 12.28 -12.60 1.30
CA ALA A 228 12.35 -11.17 1.05
C ALA A 228 12.97 -10.86 -0.32
N ALA A 229 14.05 -11.55 -0.69
CA ALA A 229 14.66 -11.40 -2.01
C ALA A 229 13.72 -11.82 -3.16
N LEU A 230 12.99 -12.93 -2.97
CA LEU A 230 12.01 -13.41 -3.95
C LEU A 230 10.83 -12.43 -4.11
N LEU A 231 10.30 -11.92 -3.00
CA LEU A 231 9.22 -10.91 -3.00
C LEU A 231 9.68 -9.61 -3.63
N ALA A 232 10.90 -9.16 -3.32
CA ALA A 232 11.48 -7.98 -3.96
C ALA A 232 11.61 -8.17 -5.47
N GLY A 233 12.13 -9.31 -5.92
CA GLY A 233 12.21 -9.65 -7.34
C GLY A 233 10.83 -9.68 -8.01
N PHE A 234 9.82 -10.24 -7.35
CA PHE A 234 8.45 -10.28 -7.84
C PHE A 234 7.84 -8.88 -7.99
N HIS A 235 7.98 -8.01 -6.99
CA HIS A 235 7.45 -6.65 -7.07
C HIS A 235 8.19 -5.81 -8.10
N LEU A 236 9.51 -5.93 -8.21
CA LEU A 236 10.27 -5.25 -9.26
C LEU A 236 9.87 -5.76 -10.66
N PHE A 237 9.64 -7.07 -10.81
CA PHE A 237 9.09 -7.63 -12.04
C PHE A 237 7.71 -7.03 -12.36
N ASN A 238 6.81 -6.95 -11.37
CA ASN A 238 5.48 -6.35 -11.57
C ASN A 238 5.54 -4.86 -11.93
N ALA A 239 6.45 -4.10 -11.29
CA ALA A 239 6.66 -2.69 -11.58
C ALA A 239 7.11 -2.48 -13.03
N TYR A 240 8.05 -3.30 -13.51
CA TYR A 240 8.60 -3.20 -14.86
C TYR A 240 7.62 -3.71 -15.94
N PHE A 241 7.07 -4.91 -15.72
CA PHE A 241 6.31 -5.64 -16.73
C PHE A 241 4.83 -5.24 -16.78
N PHE A 242 4.15 -5.18 -15.62
CA PHE A 242 2.71 -4.91 -15.57
C PHE A 242 2.36 -3.44 -15.31
N ARG A 243 3.32 -2.64 -14.83
CA ARG A 243 3.14 -1.18 -14.59
C ARG A 243 1.89 -0.84 -13.78
N ILE A 244 1.59 -1.63 -12.75
CA ILE A 244 0.37 -1.56 -11.91
C ILE A 244 0.40 -0.42 -10.87
N GLY A 245 0.94 0.74 -11.26
CA GLY A 245 0.97 1.95 -10.44
C GLY A 245 1.85 1.84 -9.20
N VAL A 246 1.35 2.34 -8.07
CA VAL A 246 2.09 2.47 -6.80
C VAL A 246 2.25 1.15 -6.05
N PHE A 247 1.42 0.14 -6.34
CA PHE A 247 1.34 -1.10 -5.58
C PHE A 247 2.67 -1.82 -5.36
N PRO A 248 3.53 -2.06 -6.39
CA PRO A 248 4.75 -2.84 -6.18
C PRO A 248 5.74 -2.14 -5.25
N TRP A 249 5.75 -0.80 -5.26
CA TRP A 249 6.59 0.01 -4.39
C TRP A 249 6.10 -0.01 -2.95
N LEU A 250 4.78 -0.04 -2.75
CA LEU A 250 4.16 -0.11 -1.43
C LEU A 250 4.35 -1.48 -0.76
N MET A 251 4.44 -2.54 -1.55
CA MET A 251 4.56 -3.92 -1.07
C MET A 251 6.00 -4.42 -0.90
N LEU A 252 6.99 -3.63 -1.35
CA LEU A 252 8.42 -3.88 -1.20
C LEU A 252 8.92 -3.43 0.18
#